data_AF-S8GW95-F1
#
_entry.id   AF-S8GW95-F1
#
_cell.length_a   1.000
_cell.length_b   1.000
_cell.length_c   1.000
_cell.angle_alpha   90.00
_cell.angle_beta   90.00
_cell.angle_gamma   90.00
#
_symmetry.space_group_name_H-M   'P 1'
#
loop_
_entity.id
_entity.type
_entity.pdbx_description
1 polymer ?
#
loop_
_entity_poly.entity_id
_entity_poly.type
_entity_poly.pdbx_seq_one_letter_code
_entity_poly.pdbx_strand_id
1 'polypeptide(L)'
;MCFYVSASPDMIGELKPSNSFKVLSDNGKFVNMTVIPNRGAIIIGSGTYEISSDSIYVEHVEKSLDLPQLTGADNILYFTLKDDAELMVLKYFIKNDRQGNEINTWCYETWKRVNMPTTYPKDLVR
;
A
#
# COMPACT_ATOMS: atom_id res chain seq x y z
N MET A 1 3.86 3.79 -0.76
CA MET A 1 3.41 3.28 -2.06
C MET A 1 4.29 3.89 -3.13
N CYS A 2 4.53 3.15 -4.20
CA CYS A 2 5.29 3.60 -5.36
C CYS A 2 4.44 3.40 -6.62
N PHE A 3 4.71 4.18 -7.65
CA PHE A 3 4.10 4.04 -8.97
C PHE A 3 5.17 4.16 -10.04
N TYR A 4 4.91 3.56 -11.20
CA TYR A 4 5.76 3.69 -12.36
C TYR A 4 5.44 5.00 -13.09
N VAL A 5 6.47 5.81 -13.35
CA VAL A 5 6.37 7.06 -14.11
C VAL A 5 7.17 6.90 -15.39
N SER A 6 6.52 7.13 -16.52
CA SER A 6 7.18 7.12 -17.83
C SER A 6 7.06 8.48 -18.51
N ALA A 7 8.07 8.86 -19.28
CA ALA A 7 8.06 10.07 -20.09
C ALA A 7 7.21 9.94 -21.36
N SER A 8 6.88 8.70 -21.78
CA SER A 8 5.92 8.42 -22.86
C SER A 8 5.24 7.06 -22.67
N PRO A 9 4.07 6.82 -23.30
CA PRO A 9 3.34 5.55 -23.16
C PRO A 9 4.14 4.31 -23.58
N ASP A 10 5.07 4.46 -24.52
CA ASP A 10 5.83 3.34 -25.12
C ASP A 10 7.15 3.04 -24.40
N MET A 11 7.49 3.79 -23.36
CA MET A 11 8.69 3.58 -22.56
C MET A 11 8.36 2.92 -21.22
N ILE A 12 9.24 2.00 -20.79
CA ILE A 12 9.17 1.42 -19.46
C ILE A 12 9.35 2.54 -18.44
N GLY A 13 8.41 2.63 -17.49
CA GLY A 13 8.45 3.63 -16.43
C GLY A 13 9.50 3.32 -15.36
N GLU A 14 9.94 4.37 -14.67
CA GLU A 14 10.77 4.25 -13.46
C GLU A 14 9.89 4.23 -12.22
N LEU A 15 10.27 3.42 -11.23
CA LEU A 15 9.58 3.38 -9.95
C LEU A 15 9.87 4.66 -9.14
N LYS A 16 8.81 5.39 -8.76
CA LYS A 16 8.91 6.60 -7.93
C LYS A 16 8.05 6.46 -6.66
N PRO A 17 8.50 6.97 -5.50
CA PRO A 17 7.69 6.99 -4.30
C PRO A 17 6.51 7.95 -4.43
N SER A 18 5.40 7.60 -3.78
CA SER A 18 4.18 8.39 -3.64
C SER A 18 4.05 8.99 -2.23
N ASN A 19 2.93 9.65 -1.97
CA ASN A 19 2.60 10.27 -0.70
C ASN A 19 1.81 9.34 0.25
N SER A 20 1.59 8.09 -0.14
CA SER A 20 0.86 7.10 0.67
C SER A 20 1.81 6.16 1.42
N PHE A 21 1.50 5.92 2.68
CA PHE A 21 2.26 5.09 3.62
C PHE A 21 1.36 3.98 4.16
N LYS A 22 1.94 2.80 4.33
CA LYS A 22 1.34 1.66 5.01
C LYS A 22 2.21 1.35 6.20
N VAL A 23 1.61 1.35 7.38
CA VAL A 23 2.26 0.94 8.63
C VAL A 23 1.75 -0.44 8.97
N LEU A 24 2.65 -1.41 9.01
CA LEU A 24 2.42 -2.75 9.54
C LEU A 24 3.12 -2.81 10.89
N SER A 25 2.35 -2.88 11.97
CA SER A 25 2.89 -2.82 13.34
C SER A 25 3.12 -4.21 13.92
N ASP A 26 4.01 -4.30 14.91
CA ASP A 26 4.39 -5.58 15.54
C ASP A 26 3.24 -6.23 16.31
N ASN A 27 2.21 -5.46 16.71
CA ASN A 27 1.01 -5.97 17.37
C ASN A 27 -0.10 -6.39 16.39
N GLY A 28 0.23 -6.57 15.11
CA GLY A 28 -0.71 -7.05 14.10
C GLY A 28 -1.73 -6.01 13.63
N LYS A 29 -1.50 -4.70 13.84
CA LYS A 29 -2.35 -3.64 13.25
C LYS A 29 -1.76 -3.12 11.95
N PHE A 30 -2.63 -2.81 10.99
CA PHE A 30 -2.25 -2.05 9.80
C PHE A 30 -2.96 -0.70 9.74
N VAL A 31 -2.28 0.30 9.19
CA VAL A 31 -2.83 1.62 8.87
C VAL A 31 -2.32 2.08 7.51
N ASN A 32 -3.22 2.42 6.60
CA ASN A 32 -2.92 3.15 5.37
C ASN A 32 -3.20 4.65 5.60
N MET A 33 -2.24 5.49 5.24
CA MET A 33 -2.39 6.95 5.32
C MET A 33 -1.82 7.62 4.07
N THR A 34 -2.35 8.79 3.73
CA THR A 34 -1.84 9.61 2.61
C THR A 34 -1.57 11.02 3.09
N VAL A 35 -0.37 11.52 2.77
CA VAL A 35 0.00 12.91 2.95
C VAL A 35 -0.55 13.74 1.80
N ILE A 36 -1.30 14.78 2.14
CA ILE A 36 -1.80 15.77 1.20
C ILE A 36 -0.92 17.01 1.36
N PRO A 37 -0.10 17.36 0.35
CA PRO A 37 0.79 18.51 0.42
C PRO A 37 0.04 19.78 0.87
N ASN A 38 0.59 20.47 1.86
CA ASN A 38 0.03 21.69 2.45
C ASN A 38 -1.35 21.54 3.13
N ARG A 39 -1.82 20.31 3.39
CA ARG A 39 -3.11 20.06 4.07
C ARG A 39 -3.03 19.06 5.22
N GLY A 40 -1.92 18.34 5.37
CA GLY A 40 -1.71 17.36 6.43
C GLY A 40 -1.85 15.92 5.92
N ALA A 41 -2.03 14.97 6.84
CA ALA A 41 -2.19 13.55 6.51
C ALA A 41 -3.58 13.05 6.91
N ILE A 42 -4.11 12.12 6.12
CA ILE A 42 -5.37 11.43 6.40
C ILE A 42 -5.15 9.93 6.49
N ILE A 43 -5.83 9.26 7.43
CA ILE A 43 -5.95 7.81 7.44
C ILE A 43 -6.99 7.43 6.39
N ILE A 44 -6.62 6.54 5.48
CA ILE A 44 -7.49 6.04 4.40
C ILE A 44 -7.89 4.59 4.60
N GLY A 45 -7.21 3.85 5.48
CA GLY A 45 -7.61 2.49 5.84
C GLY A 45 -6.97 2.02 7.13
N SER A 46 -7.64 1.12 7.84
CA SER A 46 -7.16 0.55 9.09
C SER A 46 -7.80 -0.80 9.38
N GLY A 47 -7.10 -1.58 10.19
CA GLY A 47 -7.59 -2.86 10.71
C GLY A 47 -6.46 -3.66 11.35
N THR A 48 -6.60 -4.98 11.34
CA THR A 48 -5.54 -5.90 11.74
C THR A 48 -5.01 -6.68 10.54
N TYR A 49 -3.82 -7.25 10.68
CA TYR A 49 -3.24 -8.11 9.66
C TYR A 49 -2.59 -9.33 10.30
N GLU A 50 -2.56 -10.42 9.54
CA GLU A 50 -1.83 -11.64 9.91
C GLU A 50 -1.08 -12.21 8.71
N ILE A 51 0.08 -12.82 8.95
CA ILE A 51 0.84 -13.53 7.92
C ILE A 51 0.34 -14.98 7.93
N SER A 52 -0.36 -15.36 6.86
CA SER A 52 -0.98 -16.69 6.72
C SER A 52 0.00 -17.71 6.12
N SER A 53 0.95 -17.27 5.29
CA SER A 53 1.99 -18.10 4.70
C SER A 53 3.20 -17.27 4.25
N ASP A 54 4.22 -17.92 3.69
CA ASP A 54 5.43 -17.28 3.16
C ASP A 54 5.17 -16.26 2.03
N SER A 55 3.98 -16.25 1.44
CA SER A 55 3.62 -15.34 0.34
C SER A 55 2.23 -14.71 0.48
N ILE A 56 1.55 -14.92 1.61
CA ILE A 56 0.21 -14.38 1.84
C ILE A 56 0.14 -13.73 3.21
N TYR A 57 -0.34 -12.49 3.24
CA TYR A 57 -0.86 -11.88 4.45
C TYR A 57 -2.30 -11.42 4.22
N VAL A 58 -3.09 -11.46 5.27
CA VAL A 58 -4.51 -11.08 5.25
C VAL A 58 -4.65 -9.77 6.01
N GLU A 59 -5.31 -8.79 5.40
CA GLU A 59 -5.80 -7.61 6.11
C GLU A 59 -7.26 -7.83 6.49
N HIS A 60 -7.54 -7.85 7.80
CA HIS A 60 -8.91 -7.80 8.33
C HIS A 60 -9.31 -6.32 8.40
N VAL A 61 -9.99 -5.85 7.36
CA VAL A 61 -10.21 -4.42 7.14
C VAL A 61 -11.36 -3.94 8.03
N GLU A 62 -11.05 -3.12 9.03
CA GLU A 62 -12.06 -2.47 9.87
C GLU A 62 -12.73 -1.31 9.12
N LYS A 63 -11.92 -0.51 8.41
CA LYS A 63 -12.40 0.63 7.64
C LYS A 63 -11.47 0.93 6.47
N SER A 64 -12.04 1.27 5.32
CA SER A 64 -11.28 1.75 4.16
C SER A 64 -12.09 2.82 3.41
N LEU A 65 -11.44 3.95 3.13
CA LEU A 65 -11.97 5.07 2.33
C LEU A 65 -11.56 4.95 0.86
N ASP A 66 -10.40 4.35 0.60
CA ASP A 66 -9.84 4.11 -0.73
C ASP A 66 -10.47 2.90 -1.44
N LEU A 67 -10.82 1.86 -0.68
CA LEU A 67 -11.51 0.66 -1.14
C LEU A 67 -12.72 0.35 -0.23
N PRO A 68 -13.78 1.18 -0.24
CA PRO A 68 -14.90 1.04 0.68
C PRO A 68 -15.58 -0.34 0.68
N GLN A 69 -15.55 -1.05 -0.45
CA GLN A 69 -16.06 -2.41 -0.61
C GLN A 69 -15.34 -3.45 0.27
N LEU A 70 -14.13 -3.15 0.74
CA LEU A 70 -13.39 -4.04 1.64
C LEU A 70 -13.70 -3.75 3.12
N THR A 71 -14.45 -2.70 3.44
CA THR A 71 -14.78 -2.38 4.84
C THR A 71 -15.57 -3.52 5.49
N GLY A 72 -15.05 -4.05 6.60
CA GLY A 72 -15.65 -5.18 7.34
C GLY A 72 -15.36 -6.55 6.72
N ALA A 73 -14.41 -6.64 5.78
CA ALA A 73 -14.06 -7.87 5.08
C ALA A 73 -12.55 -8.17 5.16
N ASP A 74 -12.21 -9.42 4.86
CA ASP A 74 -10.82 -9.85 4.71
C ASP A 74 -10.33 -9.55 3.30
N ASN A 75 -9.18 -8.91 3.19
CA ASN A 75 -8.45 -8.74 1.95
C ASN A 75 -7.25 -9.69 1.95
N ILE A 76 -7.22 -10.63 1.02
CA ILE A 76 -6.13 -11.60 0.87
C ILE A 76 -5.08 -10.99 -0.06
N LEU A 77 -3.90 -10.68 0.49
CA LEU A 77 -2.80 -10.06 -0.25
C LEU A 77 -1.68 -11.07 -0.47
N TYR A 78 -1.42 -11.36 -1.74
CA TYR A 78 -0.23 -12.08 -2.17
C TYR A 78 0.92 -11.10 -2.21
N PHE A 79 2.01 -11.39 -1.50
CA PHE A 79 3.17 -10.52 -1.45
C PHE A 79 4.43 -11.19 -1.99
N THR A 80 5.33 -10.38 -2.52
CA THR A 80 6.70 -10.79 -2.85
C THR A 80 7.65 -9.70 -2.41
N LEU A 81 8.66 -10.08 -1.63
CA LEU A 81 9.76 -9.19 -1.25
C LEU A 81 10.85 -9.25 -2.33
N LYS A 82 11.35 -8.08 -2.72
CA LYS A 82 12.41 -7.91 -3.71
C LYS A 82 13.49 -6.98 -3.15
N ASP A 83 14.64 -6.95 -3.82
CA ASP A 83 15.77 -6.07 -3.50
C ASP A 83 16.13 -6.14 -2.01
N ASP A 84 16.46 -7.35 -1.51
CA ASP A 84 16.78 -7.59 -0.09
C ASP A 84 15.70 -7.09 0.88
N ALA A 85 14.42 -7.25 0.48
CA ALA A 85 13.23 -6.81 1.22
C ALA A 85 13.05 -5.29 1.35
N GLU A 86 13.71 -4.52 0.48
CA GLU A 86 13.47 -3.08 0.30
C GLU A 86 12.18 -2.79 -0.46
N LEU A 87 11.76 -3.69 -1.36
CA LEU A 87 10.51 -3.60 -2.10
C LEU A 87 9.56 -4.73 -1.72
N MET A 88 8.29 -4.39 -1.55
CA MET A 88 7.19 -5.32 -1.38
C MET A 88 6.19 -5.10 -2.52
N VAL A 89 6.01 -6.11 -3.36
CA VAL A 89 4.99 -6.12 -4.42
C VAL A 89 3.78 -6.89 -3.90
N LEU A 90 2.62 -6.25 -3.92
CA LEU A 90 1.35 -6.83 -3.50
C LEU A 90 0.44 -7.07 -4.70
N LYS A 91 -0.33 -8.14 -4.62
CA LYS A 91 -1.42 -8.45 -5.54
C LYS A 91 -2.62 -8.95 -4.75
N TYR A 92 -3.81 -8.43 -5.03
CA TYR A 92 -5.06 -8.85 -4.41
C TYR A 92 -6.22 -8.72 -5.40
N PHE A 93 -7.30 -9.45 -5.17
CA PHE A 93 -8.43 -9.53 -6.10
C PHE A 93 -9.66 -8.82 -5.54
N ILE A 94 -10.31 -8.01 -6.37
CA ILE A 94 -11.59 -7.39 -6.04
C ILE A 94 -12.64 -7.95 -6.99
N LYS A 95 -13.61 -8.68 -6.42
CA LYS A 95 -14.72 -9.25 -7.18
C LYS A 95 -15.77 -8.21 -7.53
N ASN A 96 -16.22 -7.45 -6.53
CA ASN A 96 -17.30 -6.47 -6.66
C ASN A 96 -16.84 -5.08 -6.22
N ASP A 97 -17.38 -4.04 -6.85
CA ASP A 97 -17.25 -2.67 -6.36
C ASP A 97 -18.17 -2.41 -5.14
N ARG A 98 -18.16 -1.18 -4.63
CA ARG A 98 -18.99 -0.77 -3.47
C ARG A 98 -20.49 -0.91 -3.72
N GLN A 99 -20.94 -0.80 -4.97
CA GLN A 99 -22.35 -0.88 -5.35
C GLN A 99 -22.79 -2.33 -5.60
N GLY A 100 -21.86 -3.30 -5.51
CA GLY A 100 -22.11 -4.71 -5.79
C GLY A 100 -21.93 -5.08 -7.26
N ASN A 101 -21.54 -4.15 -8.13
CA ASN A 101 -21.27 -4.47 -9.52
C ASN A 101 -20.02 -5.34 -9.62
N GLU A 102 -20.04 -6.35 -10.47
CA GLU A 102 -18.90 -7.23 -10.67
C GLU A 102 -17.82 -6.52 -11.50
N ILE A 103 -16.58 -6.50 -10.99
CA ILE A 103 -15.41 -5.89 -11.64
C ILE A 103 -14.28 -6.90 -11.88
N ASN A 104 -14.24 -8.01 -11.13
CA ASN A 104 -13.29 -9.12 -11.28
C ASN A 104 -11.85 -8.71 -11.62
N THR A 105 -11.29 -7.79 -10.84
CA THR A 105 -10.02 -7.14 -11.16
C THR A 105 -8.93 -7.54 -10.17
N TRP A 106 -7.76 -7.89 -10.71
CA TRP A 106 -6.53 -7.98 -9.92
C TRP A 106 -5.91 -6.60 -9.77
N CYS A 107 -5.74 -6.17 -8.53
CA CYS A 107 -5.06 -4.95 -8.15
C CYS A 107 -3.60 -5.26 -7.80
N TYR A 108 -2.71 -4.31 -8.09
CA TYR A 108 -1.28 -4.44 -7.85
C TYR A 108 -0.77 -3.18 -7.16
N GLU A 109 0.06 -3.37 -6.14
CA GLU A 109 0.72 -2.28 -5.44
C GLU A 109 2.21 -2.58 -5.31
N THR A 110 3.04 -1.54 -5.32
CA THR A 110 4.45 -1.65 -4.95
C THR A 110 4.72 -0.72 -3.78
N TRP A 111 5.37 -1.24 -2.75
CA TRP A 111 5.72 -0.53 -1.55
C TRP A 111 7.23 -0.59 -1.35
N LYS A 112 7.81 0.54 -0.96
CA LYS A 112 9.22 0.62 -0.56
C LYS A 112 9.30 0.75 0.95
N ARG A 113 10.18 -0.03 1.57
CA ARG A 113 10.49 0.07 3.00
C ARG A 113 11.06 1.45 3.31
N VAL A 114 10.54 2.09 4.36
CA VAL A 114 11.08 3.37 4.85
C VAL A 114 12.17 3.06 5.86
N ASN A 115 13.36 3.59 5.63
CA ASN A 115 14.55 3.35 6.44
C ASN A 115 15.10 4.66 7.02
N MET A 116 15.79 4.55 8.16
CA MET A 116 16.50 5.68 8.75
C MET A 116 17.78 5.97 7.93
N PRO A 117 18.00 7.20 7.47
CA PRO A 117 19.25 7.56 6.80
C PRO A 117 20.42 7.62 7.80
N THR A 118 21.64 7.41 7.32
CA THR A 118 22.87 7.51 8.13
C THR A 118 23.23 8.95 8.53
N THR A 119 22.74 9.92 7.77
CA THR A 119 22.95 11.36 8.02
C THR A 119 21.66 12.12 7.87
N TYR A 120 21.45 13.13 8.72
CA TYR A 120 20.32 14.03 8.62
C TYR A 120 20.51 15.01 7.44
N PRO A 121 19.55 15.12 6.49
CA PRO A 121 19.70 16.04 5.36
C PRO A 121 19.67 17.50 5.81
N LYS A 122 20.62 18.31 5.31
CA LYS A 122 20.81 19.71 5.74
C LYS A 122 19.70 20.65 5.29
N ASP A 123 19.01 20.28 4.22
CA ASP A 123 17.96 21.02 3.52
C ASP A 123 16.57 20.42 3.73
N LEU A 124 16.42 19.51 4.71
CA LEU A 124 15.13 18.90 5.02
C LEU A 124 14.15 19.93 5.61
N VAL A 125 13.01 20.08 4.96
CA VAL A 125 11.85 20.83 5.49
C VAL A 125 10.97 19.85 6.28
N ARG A 126 10.75 20.15 7.57
CA ARG A 126 9.90 19.35 8.47
C ARG A 126 8.47 19.88 8.54
#